data_AF-A0A383D4W9-F1
#
_entry.id   AF-A0A383D4W9-F1
#
_cell.length_a   1.000
_cell.length_b   1.000
_cell.length_c   1.000
_cell.angle_alpha   90.00
_cell.angle_beta   90.00
_cell.angle_gamma   90.00
#
_symmetry.space_group_name_H-M   'P 1'
#
loop_
_entity.id
_entity.type
_entity.pdbx_description
1 polymer ?
#
loop_
_entity_poly.entity_id
_entity_poly.type
_entity_poly.pdbx_seq_one_letter_code
_entity_poly.pdbx_strand_id
1 'polypeptide(L)'
;QEASIDINPILTFCLFAQPAVLQNMAHQKTFIGKGLLERFLYLIPETKLGYRTHDTKPVPEDIKQAYKQKITELLDLCMDSELGLSDHWVLELHPDAYKAFRKFQLHIETELRPSGKLYPISGWGGKICGFSLRIAGLLHVMEHDIDYEKISLSTINKALELASLLIDHALTAFGGMRADPSIENAQDIFNWIKSNGQRAFKKNDCHRAFSGRFQDVKELEEVLILLQERNIVSPPI
;
A
#
# COMPACT_ATOMS: atom_id res chain seq x y z
N GLN A 1 17.40 41.57 7.10
CA GLN A 1 16.33 40.79 6.47
C GLN A 1 16.24 39.49 7.24
N GLU A 2 15.21 39.33 8.07
CA GLU A 2 14.96 38.07 8.77
C GLU A 2 14.35 37.08 7.78
N ALA A 3 15.04 35.96 7.54
CA ALA A 3 14.50 34.85 6.77
C ALA A 3 13.37 34.21 7.60
N SER A 4 12.14 34.22 7.09
CA SER A 4 11.04 33.46 7.67
C SER A 4 11.35 31.97 7.54
N ILE A 5 11.53 31.28 8.66
CA ILE A 5 11.67 29.82 8.70
C ILE A 5 10.25 29.25 8.61
N ASP A 6 9.87 28.78 7.41
CA ASP A 6 8.64 28.01 7.23
C ASP A 6 8.83 26.63 7.88
N ILE A 7 7.98 26.33 8.86
CA ILE A 7 7.96 25.08 9.63
C ILE A 7 7.01 24.03 9.03
N ASN A 8 6.56 24.22 7.79
CA ASN A 8 5.76 23.24 7.04
C ASN A 8 6.62 22.49 6.00
N PRO A 9 7.47 21.53 6.41
CA PRO A 9 8.23 20.75 5.44
C PRO A 9 7.28 19.90 4.59
N ILE A 10 7.29 20.14 3.28
CA ILE A 10 6.63 19.26 2.31
C ILE A 10 7.56 18.06 2.11
N LEU A 11 7.17 16.91 2.66
CA LEU A 11 7.97 15.70 2.65
C LEU A 11 7.27 14.59 1.88
N THR A 12 7.94 14.09 0.85
CA THR A 12 7.49 12.95 0.04
C THR A 12 8.30 11.72 0.40
N PHE A 13 7.62 10.61 0.67
CA PHE A 13 8.24 9.32 0.98
C PHE A 13 7.81 8.27 -0.05
N CYS A 14 8.79 7.50 -0.53
CA CYS A 14 8.56 6.23 -1.20
C CYS A 14 9.46 5.18 -0.51
N LEU A 15 8.84 4.17 0.10
CA LEU A 15 9.54 3.18 0.92
C LEU A 15 9.35 1.79 0.30
N PHE A 16 10.47 1.10 0.08
CA PHE A 16 10.50 -0.32 -0.25
C PHE A 16 10.94 -1.07 0.99
N ALA A 17 9.98 -1.65 1.70
CA ALA A 17 10.21 -2.30 2.98
C ALA A 17 9.79 -3.77 2.92
N GLN A 18 10.49 -4.62 3.67
CA GLN A 18 10.05 -5.99 3.89
C GLN A 18 8.79 -5.98 4.78
N PRO A 19 7.87 -6.95 4.62
CA PRO A 19 6.66 -7.04 5.46
C PRO A 19 6.93 -6.98 6.97
N ALA A 20 8.03 -7.60 7.42
CA ALA A 20 8.45 -7.58 8.83
C ALA A 20 8.69 -6.15 9.38
N VAL A 21 9.12 -5.21 8.54
CA VAL A 21 9.29 -3.80 8.95
C VAL A 21 7.94 -3.17 9.28
N LEU A 22 6.91 -3.45 8.46
CA LEU A 22 5.55 -2.94 8.70
C LEU A 22 4.94 -3.51 9.98
N GLN A 23 5.14 -4.81 10.25
CA GLN A 23 4.73 -5.44 11.51
C GLN A 23 5.41 -4.77 12.72
N ASN A 24 6.73 -4.62 12.68
CA ASN A 24 7.49 -3.98 13.74
C ASN A 24 7.03 -2.54 14.00
N MET A 25 6.75 -1.77 12.94
CA MET A 25 6.22 -0.42 13.07
C MET A 25 4.83 -0.40 13.72
N ALA A 26 3.97 -1.37 13.41
CA ALA A 26 2.64 -1.47 13.99
C ALA A 26 2.67 -1.81 15.50
N HIS A 27 3.65 -2.59 15.96
CA HIS A 27 3.81 -2.93 17.37
C HIS A 27 4.45 -1.82 18.22
N GLN A 28 5.06 -0.81 17.59
CA GLN A 28 5.64 0.31 18.32
C GLN A 28 4.56 1.28 18.80
N LYS A 29 4.46 1.45 20.13
CA LYS A 29 3.55 2.39 20.80
C LYS A 29 3.62 3.82 20.24
N THR A 30 4.77 4.22 19.68
CA THR A 30 4.98 5.54 19.08
C THR A 30 4.09 5.80 17.86
N PHE A 31 3.71 4.77 17.10
CA PHE A 31 2.95 4.91 15.85
C PHE A 31 1.45 4.62 16.00
N ILE A 32 1.06 3.91 17.07
CA ILE A 32 -0.34 3.60 17.38
C ILE A 32 -1.09 4.90 17.73
N GLY A 33 -2.21 5.15 17.05
CA GLY A 33 -3.09 6.31 17.32
C GLY A 33 -2.58 7.67 16.83
N LYS A 34 -1.39 7.74 16.20
CA LYS A 34 -0.84 9.00 15.65
C LYS A 34 -1.17 9.23 14.18
N GLY A 35 -1.85 8.29 13.54
CA GLY A 35 -2.31 8.40 12.14
C GLY A 35 -1.18 8.45 11.10
N LEU A 36 0.06 8.11 11.46
CA LEU A 36 1.19 8.10 10.53
C LEU A 36 1.05 6.99 9.49
N LEU A 37 0.80 5.75 9.94
CA LEU A 37 0.60 4.60 9.04
C LEU A 37 -0.58 4.81 8.09
N GLU A 38 -1.57 5.57 8.52
CA GLU A 38 -2.74 5.91 7.70
C GLU A 38 -2.42 6.95 6.60
N ARG A 39 -1.25 7.61 6.63
CA ARG A 39 -0.84 8.62 5.62
C ARG A 39 -0.08 8.02 4.43
N PHE A 40 0.22 6.72 4.45
CA PHE A 40 0.89 6.03 3.35
C PHE A 40 -0.13 5.32 2.45
N LEU A 41 0.18 5.27 1.15
CA LEU A 41 -0.43 4.31 0.23
C LEU A 41 0.33 2.99 0.32
N TYR A 42 -0.40 1.88 0.32
CA TYR A 42 0.16 0.54 0.43
C TYR A 42 0.04 -0.19 -0.90
N LEU A 43 1.13 -0.81 -1.34
CA LEU A 43 1.17 -1.70 -2.49
C LEU A 43 1.91 -2.97 -2.08
N ILE A 44 1.20 -4.09 -2.08
CA ILE A 44 1.76 -5.42 -1.78
C ILE A 44 1.61 -6.27 -3.03
N PRO A 45 2.56 -6.18 -3.98
CA PRO A 45 2.49 -6.95 -5.22
C PRO A 45 2.75 -8.43 -4.94
N GLU A 46 2.25 -9.29 -5.81
CA GLU A 46 2.59 -10.71 -5.77
C GLU A 46 4.10 -10.94 -5.93
N THR A 47 4.62 -11.91 -5.19
CA THR A 47 6.04 -12.25 -5.28
C THR A 47 6.34 -12.89 -6.64
N LYS A 48 7.32 -12.32 -7.35
CA LYS A 48 7.91 -12.94 -8.54
C LYS A 48 9.11 -13.83 -8.19
N LEU A 49 9.44 -14.03 -6.91
CA LEU A 49 10.56 -14.89 -6.50
C LEU A 49 10.34 -16.32 -7.01
N GLY A 50 11.32 -16.88 -7.70
CA GLY A 50 11.20 -18.19 -8.37
C GLY A 50 10.53 -18.15 -9.76
N TYR A 51 9.92 -17.02 -10.14
CA TYR A 51 9.22 -16.83 -11.43
C TYR A 51 9.81 -15.71 -12.29
N ARG A 52 10.94 -15.11 -11.90
CA ARG A 52 11.57 -14.02 -12.65
C ARG A 52 12.25 -14.58 -13.90
N THR A 53 11.91 -14.04 -15.06
CA THR A 53 12.62 -14.35 -16.31
C THR A 53 13.94 -13.60 -16.44
N HIS A 54 14.12 -12.50 -15.71
CA HIS A 54 15.22 -11.53 -15.83
C HIS A 54 15.40 -10.90 -17.23
N ASP A 55 14.60 -11.33 -18.20
CA ASP A 55 14.49 -10.79 -19.55
C ASP A 55 13.28 -9.85 -19.61
N THR A 56 13.50 -8.60 -19.20
CA THR A 56 12.51 -7.53 -19.31
C THR A 56 12.94 -6.56 -20.38
N LYS A 57 12.02 -6.24 -21.30
CA LYS A 57 12.26 -5.22 -22.33
C LYS A 57 12.64 -3.89 -21.68
N PRO A 58 13.65 -3.17 -22.21
CA PRO A 58 13.97 -1.84 -21.71
C PRO A 58 12.79 -0.89 -21.95
N VAL A 59 12.68 0.13 -21.09
CA VAL A 59 11.73 1.23 -21.33
C VAL A 59 12.11 1.91 -22.67
N PRO A 60 11.14 2.11 -23.59
CA PRO A 60 11.39 2.82 -24.84
C PRO A 60 12.00 4.21 -24.62
N GLU A 61 12.90 4.61 -25.51
CA GLU A 61 13.71 5.83 -25.31
C GLU A 61 12.89 7.12 -25.43
N ASP A 62 11.91 7.13 -26.32
CA ASP A 62 10.89 8.18 -26.46
C ASP A 62 10.13 8.42 -25.16
N ILE A 63 9.70 7.34 -24.48
CA ILE A 63 8.99 7.42 -23.19
C ILE A 63 9.91 7.98 -22.10
N LYS A 64 11.18 7.56 -22.05
CA LYS A 64 12.15 8.11 -21.08
C LYS A 64 12.38 9.60 -21.29
N GLN A 65 12.53 10.02 -22.55
CA GLN A 65 12.77 11.42 -22.90
C GLN A 65 11.56 12.28 -22.55
N ALA A 66 10.35 11.84 -22.92
CA ALA A 66 9.11 12.55 -22.58
C ALA A 66 8.93 12.69 -21.05
N TYR A 67 9.17 11.62 -20.29
CA TYR A 67 9.11 11.66 -18.83
C TYR A 67 10.16 12.62 -18.24
N LYS A 68 11.41 12.53 -18.69
CA LYS A 68 12.50 13.41 -18.22
C LYS A 68 12.18 14.87 -18.50
N GLN A 69 11.77 15.19 -19.73
CA GLN A 69 11.41 16.54 -20.12
C GLN A 69 10.30 17.09 -19.22
N LYS A 70 9.21 16.34 -19.04
CA LYS A 70 8.07 16.80 -18.24
C LYS A 70 8.43 17.05 -16.77
N ILE A 71 9.23 16.16 -16.17
CA ILE A 71 9.69 16.34 -14.80
C ILE A 71 10.61 17.57 -14.68
N THR A 72 11.51 17.80 -15.64
CA THR A 72 12.37 18.99 -15.66
C THR A 72 11.54 20.27 -15.79
N GLU A 73 10.56 20.32 -16.70
CA GLU A 73 9.65 21.46 -16.86
C GLU A 73 8.89 21.78 -15.55
N LEU A 74 8.37 20.75 -14.86
CA LEU A 74 7.69 20.93 -13.57
C LEU A 74 8.62 21.44 -12.46
N LEU A 75 9.87 20.96 -12.42
CA LEU A 75 10.85 21.41 -11.44
C LEU A 75 11.29 22.85 -11.69
N ASP A 76 11.55 23.21 -12.95
CA ASP A 76 11.94 24.58 -13.33
C ASP A 76 10.84 25.58 -12.97
N LEU A 77 9.58 25.19 -13.19
CA LEU A 77 8.42 26.00 -12.84
C LEU A 77 8.25 26.18 -11.32
N CYS A 78 8.49 25.15 -10.52
CA CYS A 78 8.45 25.26 -9.05
C CYS A 78 9.63 26.06 -8.47
N MET A 79 10.72 26.22 -9.22
CA MET A 79 11.92 26.96 -8.81
C MET A 79 11.93 28.42 -9.28
N ASP A 80 10.95 28.83 -10.09
CA ASP A 80 10.85 30.21 -10.56
C ASP A 80 10.57 31.16 -9.39
N SER A 81 11.54 32.04 -9.12
CA SER A 81 11.52 32.98 -8.01
C SER A 81 10.50 34.11 -8.14
N GLU A 82 9.88 34.27 -9.30
CA GLU A 82 8.82 35.26 -9.53
C GLU A 82 7.44 34.79 -9.04
N LEU A 83 7.25 33.48 -8.86
CA LEU A 83 6.06 32.90 -8.22
C LEU A 83 6.27 32.90 -6.71
N GLY A 84 5.38 33.56 -5.98
CA GLY A 84 5.45 33.56 -4.52
C GLY A 84 5.21 32.15 -3.99
N LEU A 85 5.83 31.78 -2.86
CA LEU A 85 5.56 30.52 -2.13
C LEU A 85 4.07 30.28 -1.82
N SER A 86 3.24 31.33 -1.93
CA SER A 86 1.78 31.31 -1.74
C SER A 86 0.97 31.05 -3.01
N ASP A 87 1.57 31.09 -4.20
CA ASP A 87 0.89 30.90 -5.48
C ASP A 87 0.70 29.41 -5.74
N HIS A 88 -0.40 28.85 -5.24
CA HIS A 88 -0.75 27.46 -5.45
C HIS A 88 -1.55 27.32 -6.74
N TRP A 89 -1.10 26.47 -7.66
CA TRP A 89 -1.94 26.04 -8.78
C TRP A 89 -3.12 25.24 -8.26
N VAL A 90 -4.33 25.71 -8.57
CA VAL A 90 -5.58 25.06 -8.18
C VAL A 90 -6.08 24.24 -9.37
N LEU A 91 -6.13 22.92 -9.19
CA LEU A 91 -6.80 22.04 -10.14
C LEU A 91 -8.25 21.84 -9.74
N GLU A 92 -9.16 22.01 -10.71
CA GLU A 92 -10.59 21.83 -10.55
C GLU A 92 -11.05 20.54 -11.23
N LEU A 93 -12.06 19.87 -10.67
CA LEU A 93 -12.71 18.76 -11.37
C LEU A 93 -13.71 19.31 -12.38
N HIS A 94 -13.66 18.81 -13.62
CA HIS A 94 -14.77 18.98 -14.55
C HIS A 94 -16.10 18.48 -13.92
N PRO A 95 -17.28 19.06 -14.21
CA PRO A 95 -18.54 18.64 -13.58
C PRO A 95 -18.82 17.13 -13.59
N ASP A 96 -18.48 16.44 -14.68
CA ASP A 96 -18.65 14.98 -14.75
C ASP A 96 -17.59 14.21 -13.95
N ALA A 97 -16.36 14.73 -13.88
CA ALA A 97 -15.32 14.19 -13.01
C ALA A 97 -15.71 14.33 -11.53
N TYR A 98 -16.30 15.48 -11.17
CA TYR A 98 -16.84 15.70 -9.83
C TYR A 98 -17.95 14.70 -9.49
N LYS A 99 -18.90 14.44 -10.41
CA LYS A 99 -19.94 13.43 -10.20
C LYS A 99 -19.35 12.03 -9.94
N ALA A 100 -18.35 11.63 -10.72
CA ALA A 100 -17.67 10.35 -10.54
C ALA A 100 -16.95 10.26 -9.18
N PHE A 101 -16.22 11.31 -8.81
CA PHE A 101 -15.58 11.41 -7.50
C PHE A 101 -16.60 11.34 -6.35
N ARG A 102 -17.73 12.03 -6.44
CA ARG A 102 -18.80 11.98 -5.43
C ARG A 102 -19.41 10.59 -5.30
N LYS A 103 -19.59 9.87 -6.40
CA LYS A 103 -20.05 8.47 -6.37
C LYS A 103 -19.05 7.57 -5.63
N PHE A 104 -17.76 7.72 -5.92
CA PHE A 104 -16.70 7.01 -5.20
C PHE A 104 -16.70 7.36 -3.71
N GLN A 105 -16.78 8.65 -3.36
CA GLN A 105 -16.81 9.10 -1.97
C GLN A 105 -17.97 8.48 -1.18
N LEU A 106 -19.19 8.45 -1.75
CA LEU A 106 -20.35 7.81 -1.13
C LEU A 106 -20.19 6.29 -0.96
N HIS A 107 -19.53 5.64 -1.92
CA HIS A 107 -19.18 4.23 -1.80
C HIS A 107 -18.21 3.99 -0.63
N ILE A 108 -17.14 4.78 -0.52
CA ILE A 108 -16.18 4.70 0.59
C ILE A 108 -16.87 4.95 1.94
N GLU A 109 -17.75 5.95 2.06
CA GLU A 109 -18.54 6.18 3.28
C GLU A 109 -19.40 4.96 3.68
N THR A 110 -19.91 4.22 2.69
CA THR A 110 -20.66 2.98 2.95
C THR A 110 -19.73 1.88 3.44
N GLU A 111 -18.55 1.74 2.84
CA GLU A 111 -17.53 0.76 3.24
C GLU A 111 -16.90 1.04 4.61
N LEU A 112 -16.98 2.28 5.10
CA LEU A 112 -16.49 2.69 6.43
C LEU A 112 -17.47 2.37 7.57
N ARG A 113 -18.74 2.02 7.26
CA ARG A 113 -19.73 1.61 8.27
C ARG A 113 -19.32 0.30 8.95
N PRO A 114 -19.84 -0.03 10.14
CA PRO A 114 -19.49 -1.27 10.86
C PRO A 114 -19.55 -2.58 10.06
N SER A 115 -20.42 -2.65 9.04
CA SER A 115 -20.58 -3.82 8.17
C SER A 115 -19.71 -3.79 6.91
N GLY A 116 -19.02 -2.67 6.65
CA GLY A 116 -18.28 -2.43 5.42
C GLY A 116 -16.82 -2.94 5.48
N LYS A 117 -16.22 -3.13 4.31
CA LYS A 117 -14.89 -3.74 4.18
C LYS A 117 -13.78 -2.87 4.78
N LEU A 118 -13.96 -1.55 4.78
CA LEU A 118 -12.98 -0.58 5.28
C LEU A 118 -13.11 -0.30 6.77
N TYR A 119 -14.16 -0.78 7.44
CA TYR A 119 -14.35 -0.58 8.89
C TYR A 119 -13.12 -0.94 9.73
N PRO A 120 -12.42 -2.07 9.49
CA PRO A 120 -11.25 -2.42 10.26
C PRO A 120 -10.11 -1.39 10.11
N ILE A 121 -10.05 -0.65 9.01
CA ILE A 121 -8.97 0.30 8.68
C ILE A 121 -9.51 1.71 8.48
N SER A 122 -10.57 2.08 9.21
CA SER A 122 -11.34 3.32 8.98
C SER A 122 -10.48 4.60 8.96
N GLY A 123 -9.43 4.69 9.79
CA GLY A 123 -8.50 5.83 9.78
C GLY A 123 -7.72 5.99 8.46
N TRP A 124 -7.38 4.89 7.79
CA TRP A 124 -6.80 4.90 6.45
C TRP A 124 -7.89 5.05 5.38
N GLY A 125 -9.00 4.31 5.52
CA GLY A 125 -10.12 4.33 4.58
C GLY A 125 -10.72 5.73 4.42
N GLY A 126 -10.79 6.53 5.49
CA GLY A 126 -11.22 7.93 5.43
C GLY A 126 -10.29 8.86 4.62
N LYS A 127 -9.07 8.42 4.29
CA LYS A 127 -8.06 9.21 3.55
C LYS A 127 -7.99 8.85 2.07
N ILE A 128 -8.54 7.71 1.64
CA ILE A 128 -8.43 7.24 0.26
C ILE A 128 -9.05 8.20 -0.76
N CYS A 129 -10.14 8.89 -0.41
CA CYS A 129 -10.73 9.94 -1.25
C CYS A 129 -9.77 11.12 -1.45
N GLY A 130 -9.03 11.50 -0.41
CA GLY A 130 -8.01 12.55 -0.51
C GLY A 130 -6.80 12.08 -1.32
N PHE A 131 -6.43 10.81 -1.22
CA PHE A 131 -5.36 10.24 -2.05
C PHE A 131 -5.75 10.15 -3.52
N SER A 132 -6.99 9.75 -3.83
CA SER A 132 -7.43 9.64 -5.22
C SER A 132 -7.43 11.00 -5.95
N LEU A 133 -7.79 12.09 -5.27
CA LEU A 133 -7.65 13.45 -5.82
C LEU A 133 -6.19 13.84 -6.07
N ARG A 134 -5.27 13.50 -5.17
CA ARG A 134 -3.83 13.75 -5.35
C ARG A 134 -3.26 12.95 -6.52
N ILE A 135 -3.65 11.68 -6.64
CA ILE A 135 -3.28 10.84 -7.79
C ILE A 135 -3.84 11.45 -9.08
N ALA A 136 -5.09 11.90 -9.09
CA ALA A 136 -5.67 12.55 -10.25
C ALA A 136 -4.92 13.83 -10.65
N GLY A 137 -4.52 14.64 -9.67
CA GLY A 137 -3.66 15.81 -9.91
C GLY A 137 -2.31 15.43 -10.49
N LEU A 138 -1.64 14.40 -9.96
CA LEU A 138 -0.36 13.91 -10.49
C LEU A 138 -0.49 13.38 -11.92
N LEU A 139 -1.54 12.60 -12.22
CA LEU A 139 -1.80 12.14 -13.59
C LEU A 139 -2.06 13.31 -14.53
N HIS A 140 -2.84 14.30 -14.07
CA HIS A 140 -3.19 15.48 -14.84
C HIS A 140 -1.97 16.32 -15.22
N VAL A 141 -1.11 16.66 -14.26
CA VAL A 141 0.09 17.48 -14.53
C VAL A 141 1.14 16.74 -15.36
N MET A 142 1.11 15.41 -15.38
CA MET A 142 1.99 14.62 -16.24
C MET A 142 1.46 14.50 -17.68
N GLU A 143 0.14 14.58 -17.89
CA GLU A 143 -0.52 14.48 -19.20
C GLU A 143 -0.72 15.85 -19.89
N HIS A 144 -0.77 16.94 -19.12
CA HIS A 144 -1.13 18.27 -19.61
C HIS A 144 -0.13 19.35 -19.20
N ASP A 145 -0.15 20.47 -19.91
CA ASP A 145 0.59 21.69 -19.51
C ASP A 145 -0.09 22.36 -18.32
N ILE A 146 0.66 23.17 -17.57
CA ILE A 146 0.19 23.68 -16.29
C ILE A 146 -1.05 24.59 -16.39
N ASP A 147 -1.24 25.24 -17.53
CA ASP A 147 -2.38 26.14 -17.78
C ASP A 147 -3.72 25.39 -17.92
N TYR A 148 -3.67 24.05 -18.05
CA TYR A 148 -4.87 23.22 -17.99
C TYR A 148 -5.24 22.96 -16.53
N GLU A 149 -6.24 23.66 -16.02
CA GLU A 149 -6.64 23.52 -14.61
C GLU A 149 -7.73 22.46 -14.39
N LYS A 150 -8.39 21.98 -15.45
CA LYS A 150 -9.56 21.10 -15.33
C LYS A 150 -9.24 19.63 -15.53
N ILE A 151 -9.32 18.86 -14.43
CA ILE A 151 -9.19 17.40 -14.43
C ILE A 151 -10.41 16.78 -15.11
N SER A 152 -10.12 15.98 -16.15
CA SER A 152 -11.14 15.37 -17.00
C SER A 152 -11.84 14.15 -16.38
N LEU A 153 -12.97 13.79 -17.01
CA LEU A 153 -13.58 12.45 -17.05
C LEU A 153 -12.58 11.30 -16.87
N SER A 154 -11.72 11.19 -17.87
CA SER A 154 -10.79 10.09 -18.04
C SER A 154 -9.77 10.04 -16.90
N THR A 155 -9.18 11.20 -16.59
CA THR A 155 -8.10 11.32 -15.61
C THR A 155 -8.55 10.94 -14.20
N ILE A 156 -9.72 11.43 -13.76
CA ILE A 156 -10.23 11.05 -12.44
C ILE A 156 -10.56 9.56 -12.38
N ASN A 157 -11.14 8.98 -13.43
CA ASN A 157 -11.49 7.55 -13.44
C ASN A 157 -10.27 6.65 -13.30
N LYS A 158 -9.15 6.97 -13.99
CA LYS A 158 -7.87 6.25 -13.81
C LYS A 158 -7.39 6.33 -12.36
N ALA A 159 -7.50 7.50 -11.72
CA ALA A 159 -7.10 7.68 -10.33
C ALA A 159 -8.01 6.91 -9.35
N LEU A 160 -9.31 6.88 -9.59
CA LEU A 160 -10.29 6.12 -8.78
C LEU A 160 -10.13 4.61 -8.95
N GLU A 161 -9.78 4.15 -10.15
CA GLU A 161 -9.45 2.75 -10.41
C GLU A 161 -8.20 2.34 -9.63
N LEU A 162 -7.12 3.12 -9.71
CA LEU A 162 -5.92 2.87 -8.93
C LEU A 162 -6.20 2.92 -7.42
N ALA A 163 -6.96 3.89 -6.95
CA ALA A 163 -7.34 3.98 -5.53
C ALA A 163 -8.13 2.75 -5.08
N SER A 164 -9.04 2.24 -5.92
CA SER A 164 -9.79 1.00 -5.65
C SER A 164 -8.87 -0.21 -5.52
N LEU A 165 -7.86 -0.35 -6.38
CA LEU A 165 -6.86 -1.42 -6.29
C LEU A 165 -6.03 -1.33 -5.01
N LEU A 166 -5.65 -0.10 -4.61
CA LEU A 166 -4.85 0.14 -3.40
C LEU A 166 -5.61 -0.19 -2.10
N ILE A 167 -6.95 -0.20 -2.11
CA ILE A 167 -7.75 -0.62 -0.95
C ILE A 167 -7.43 -2.06 -0.55
N ASP A 168 -7.34 -2.97 -1.52
CA ASP A 168 -7.07 -4.38 -1.22
C ASP A 168 -5.66 -4.56 -0.66
N HIS A 169 -4.68 -3.85 -1.21
CA HIS A 169 -3.32 -3.86 -0.68
C HIS A 169 -3.24 -3.26 0.73
N ALA A 170 -4.01 -2.19 1.01
CA ALA A 170 -4.07 -1.63 2.36
C ALA A 170 -4.71 -2.61 3.34
N LEU A 171 -5.79 -3.29 2.98
CA LEU A 171 -6.39 -4.31 3.83
C LEU A 171 -5.43 -5.45 4.13
N THR A 172 -4.66 -5.91 3.14
CA THR A 172 -3.59 -6.89 3.35
C THR A 172 -2.50 -6.35 4.26
N ALA A 173 -2.04 -5.11 4.04
CA ALA A 173 -0.99 -4.49 4.85
C ALA A 173 -1.41 -4.36 6.32
N PHE A 174 -2.57 -3.77 6.59
CA PHE A 174 -3.11 -3.61 7.94
C PHE A 174 -3.51 -4.94 8.58
N GLY A 175 -3.95 -5.92 7.79
CA GLY A 175 -4.16 -7.30 8.23
C GLY A 175 -2.87 -7.92 8.74
N GLY A 176 -1.78 -7.82 7.96
CA GLY A 176 -0.45 -8.30 8.35
C GLY A 176 0.13 -7.57 9.56
N MET A 177 -0.12 -6.27 9.70
CA MET A 177 0.28 -5.48 10.87
C MET A 177 -0.44 -5.88 12.17
N ARG A 178 -1.65 -6.43 12.07
CA ARG A 178 -2.44 -6.91 13.20
C ARG A 178 -2.30 -8.41 13.43
N ALA A 179 -1.69 -9.12 12.48
CA ALA A 179 -1.51 -10.55 12.57
C ALA A 179 -0.58 -10.87 13.74
N ASP A 180 -1.02 -11.77 14.60
CA ASP A 180 -0.13 -12.43 15.53
C ASP A 180 0.89 -13.24 14.70
N PRO A 181 2.21 -13.11 14.93
CA PRO A 181 3.23 -13.90 14.25
C PRO A 181 2.95 -15.42 14.26
N SER A 182 2.28 -15.92 15.31
CA SER A 182 1.86 -17.32 15.41
C SER A 182 0.83 -17.72 14.33
N ILE A 183 -0.06 -16.80 13.92
CA ILE A 183 -1.07 -17.04 12.88
C ILE A 183 -0.41 -17.08 11.50
N GLU A 184 0.57 -16.21 11.23
CA GLU A 184 1.31 -16.22 9.96
C GLU A 184 2.14 -17.49 9.80
N ASN A 185 2.83 -17.90 10.87
CA ASN A 185 3.55 -19.17 10.91
C ASN A 185 2.62 -20.38 10.71
N ALA A 186 1.42 -20.36 11.31
CA ALA A 186 0.43 -21.41 11.13
C ALA A 186 -0.06 -21.50 9.67
N GLN A 187 -0.30 -20.35 9.03
CA GLN A 187 -0.75 -20.29 7.64
C GLN A 187 0.29 -20.88 6.69
N ASP A 188 1.57 -20.60 6.92
CA ASP A 188 2.66 -21.12 6.08
C ASP A 188 2.87 -22.62 6.28
N ILE A 189 2.80 -23.11 7.52
CA ILE A 189 2.80 -24.56 7.78
C ILE A 189 1.61 -25.22 7.09
N PHE A 190 0.41 -24.63 7.15
CA PHE A 190 -0.76 -25.16 6.45
C PHE A 190 -0.57 -25.21 4.93
N ASN A 191 -0.02 -24.15 4.32
CA ASN A 191 0.28 -24.13 2.89
C ASN A 191 1.33 -25.19 2.51
N TRP A 192 2.33 -25.40 3.36
CA TRP A 192 3.33 -26.46 3.19
C TRP A 192 2.69 -27.86 3.28
N ILE A 193 1.82 -28.11 4.27
CA ILE A 193 1.07 -29.38 4.38
C ILE A 193 0.23 -29.61 3.11
N LYS A 194 -0.50 -28.59 2.66
CA LYS A 194 -1.35 -28.65 1.48
C LYS A 194 -0.56 -28.93 0.20
N SER A 195 0.61 -28.32 0.03
CA SER A 195 1.47 -28.50 -1.15
C SER A 195 2.16 -29.86 -1.19
N ASN A 196 2.51 -30.43 -0.03
CA ASN A 196 3.08 -31.78 0.03
C ASN A 196 2.04 -32.90 -0.24
N GLY A 197 0.75 -32.62 -0.07
CA GLY A 197 -0.34 -33.56 -0.39
C GLY A 197 -0.38 -34.82 0.48
N GLN A 198 0.42 -34.88 1.55
CA GLN A 198 0.49 -36.02 2.46
C GLN A 198 -0.54 -35.88 3.58
N ARG A 199 -1.18 -36.99 3.97
CA ARG A 199 -2.16 -37.04 5.08
C ARG A 199 -1.53 -37.03 6.48
N ALA A 200 -0.20 -37.15 6.55
CA ALA A 200 0.58 -37.13 7.76
C ALA A 200 1.98 -36.58 7.46
N PHE A 201 2.60 -35.92 8.42
CA PHE A 201 3.97 -35.43 8.33
C PHE A 201 4.66 -35.64 9.68
N LYS A 202 5.98 -35.78 9.69
CA LYS A 202 6.74 -35.80 10.94
C LYS A 202 7.08 -34.37 11.34
N LYS A 203 6.99 -34.07 12.63
CA LYS A 203 7.40 -32.78 13.19
C LYS A 203 8.83 -32.38 12.79
N ASN A 204 9.77 -33.32 12.77
CA ASN A 204 11.14 -33.08 12.33
C ASN A 204 11.24 -32.67 10.85
N ASP A 205 10.38 -33.21 9.98
CA ASP A 205 10.35 -32.83 8.57
C ASP A 205 9.77 -31.42 8.40
N CYS A 206 8.75 -31.08 9.20
CA CYS A 206 8.24 -29.71 9.28
C CYS A 206 9.31 -28.73 9.78
N HIS A 207 9.99 -29.04 10.89
CA HIS A 207 11.07 -28.20 11.42
C HIS A 207 12.20 -28.01 10.40
N ARG A 208 12.56 -29.06 9.65
CA ARG A 208 13.57 -28.99 8.59
C ARG A 208 13.11 -28.13 7.41
N ALA A 209 11.84 -28.19 7.03
CA ALA A 209 11.29 -27.37 5.95
C ALA A 209 11.27 -25.86 6.29
N PHE A 210 11.18 -25.52 7.58
CA PHE A 210 11.17 -24.15 8.09
C PHE A 210 12.46 -23.79 8.85
N SER A 211 13.57 -24.47 8.55
CA SER A 211 14.85 -24.24 9.23
C SER A 211 15.30 -22.79 9.06
N GLY A 212 15.56 -22.10 10.18
CA GLY A 212 15.95 -20.68 10.20
C GLY A 212 14.79 -19.71 10.40
N ARG A 213 13.54 -20.18 10.38
CA ARG A 213 12.35 -19.37 10.70
C ARG A 213 11.93 -19.49 12.16
N PHE A 214 12.07 -20.66 12.76
CA PHE A 214 11.84 -20.90 14.18
C PHE A 214 13.18 -20.90 14.93
N GLN A 215 13.25 -20.21 16.06
CA GLN A 215 14.48 -20.17 16.88
C GLN A 215 14.67 -21.47 17.67
N ASP A 216 13.58 -22.10 18.07
CA ASP A 216 13.60 -23.40 18.75
C ASP A 216 12.38 -24.27 18.41
N VAL A 217 12.40 -25.51 18.90
CA VAL A 217 11.35 -26.51 18.65
C VAL A 217 10.03 -26.16 19.36
N LYS A 218 10.07 -25.38 20.45
CA LYS A 218 8.86 -24.99 21.19
C LYS A 218 8.03 -23.99 20.40
N GLU A 219 8.68 -23.06 19.71
CA GLU A 219 7.99 -22.11 18.83
C GLU A 219 7.22 -22.84 17.72
N LEU A 220 7.80 -23.93 17.17
CA LEU A 220 7.09 -24.81 16.24
C LEU A 220 5.93 -25.57 16.90
N GLU A 221 6.11 -26.06 18.14
CA GLU A 221 5.05 -26.73 18.89
C GLU A 221 3.84 -25.84 19.13
N GLU A 222 4.06 -24.59 19.55
CA GLU A 222 2.98 -23.61 19.79
C GLU A 222 2.14 -23.38 18.53
N VAL A 223 2.80 -23.28 17.38
CA VAL A 223 2.11 -23.13 16.08
C VAL A 223 1.36 -24.40 15.68
N LEU A 224 1.90 -25.59 15.97
CA LEU A 224 1.21 -26.86 15.71
C LEU A 224 -0.01 -27.04 16.63
N ILE A 225 0.07 -26.61 17.89
CA ILE A 225 -1.06 -26.58 18.83
C ILE A 225 -2.15 -25.65 18.29
N LEU A 226 -1.80 -24.45 17.81
CA LEU A 226 -2.76 -23.52 17.20
C LEU A 226 -3.48 -24.15 15.98
N LEU A 227 -2.74 -24.89 15.13
CA LEU A 227 -3.34 -25.63 14.02
C LEU A 227 -4.26 -26.77 14.50
N GLN A 228 -3.93 -27.41 15.63
CA GLN A 228 -4.78 -28.42 16.25
C GLN A 228 -6.08 -27.83 16.80
N GLU A 229 -6.01 -26.72 17.53
CA GLU A 229 -7.17 -26.00 18.07
C GLU A 229 -8.14 -25.56 16.96
N ARG A 230 -7.60 -25.25 15.77
CA ARG A 230 -8.37 -24.91 14.57
C ARG A 230 -8.83 -26.11 13.75
N ASN A 231 -8.63 -27.34 14.23
CA ASN A 231 -8.98 -28.59 13.56
C ASN A 231 -8.33 -28.79 12.18
N ILE A 232 -7.12 -28.22 11.98
CA ILE A 232 -6.35 -28.37 10.74
C ILE A 232 -5.44 -29.60 10.80
N VAL A 233 -4.87 -29.89 11.98
CA VAL A 233 -4.04 -31.08 12.24
C VAL A 233 -4.58 -31.85 13.45
N SER A 234 -4.31 -33.16 13.52
CA SER A 234 -4.74 -34.03 14.62
C SER A 234 -3.55 -34.68 15.33
N PRO A 235 -3.68 -35.05 16.61
CA PRO A 235 -2.65 -35.76 17.37
C PRO A 235 -2.19 -37.09 16.72
N PRO A 236 -1.00 -37.61 17.07
CA PRO A 236 -0.04 -37.05 18.03
C PRO A 236 0.87 -35.96 17.40
N ILE A 237 1.11 -34.88 18.14
CA ILE A 237 2.02 -33.77 17.80
C ILE A 237 3.32 -33.88 18.59
#